data_AF-A0A348XEW0-F1
#
_entry.id   AF-A0A348XEW0-F1
#
_cell.length_a   1.000
_cell.length_b   1.000
_cell.length_c   1.000
_cell.angle_alpha   90.00
_cell.angle_beta   90.00
_cell.angle_gamma   90.00
#
_symmetry.space_group_name_H-M   'P 1'
#
loop_
_entity.id
_entity.type
_entity.pdbx_description
1 polymer ?
#
loop_
_entity_poly.entity_id
_entity_poly.type
_entity_poly.pdbx_seq_one_letter_code
_entity_poly.pdbx_strand_id
1 'polypeptide(L)'
;DGGDVIGQFDDNIVFEAGLDVGIRDEHLVPFRYFGLADTVDYSAARIPWRRGRFDQARLDAALRSEGRMGTAWNAWNTYHGTRTLVFCCSIEHAKYVRDYLLKRGVRVKAVHSGPGSDDRAEALEELAAGQLDAICSVDVFNEGVDVPEVDRVMMLRPTESNVVFLQQLGRGLRAAQDKEHLTVIDFVGNHRMFLERLRTLMTYASADMKEGLVAALKRAVLESPYAEINIDLEAIDLLETLIRRTQTNPTIRLFRELVDARGSRPSAAELARLGGKLKKSMKPWFQFLTEETQLLPEEAEVLDEHGRWFSALQSTSMSKCFKAVTLQVMLSEKVFWSGMNLQALADESIAFIQRSPGLRVDLNVRDNLESPKGRLSYWKKNPIRAWSGSEWFKVHDGLFKFSRDVKAEHQLAFRHMTEELIDYLIYCYRQREKIKEAEEGGGLAIFASEPSGVQAVPILDMAAAAGGFLWSIGEGLPAGWMQVERPGRLDDLFVAPVKGKSMEPKIPSDSWCLFRRSPGGSRNGRLLLVEHHSIYDPDFASGLTVKEYQRAPQALVDGEERQGAIVLKPRNPAFDEIRIEADDAEEFRVSGEFVEVLAPISDNDLLRF
;
A
#
# COMPACT_ATOMS: atom_id res chain seq x y z
N ASP A 1 -5.14 -14.26 15.16
CA ASP A 1 -6.49 -13.80 15.57
C ASP A 1 -7.22 -13.05 14.46
N GLY A 2 -6.55 -12.51 13.43
CA GLY A 2 -7.21 -12.08 12.19
C GLY A 2 -8.15 -10.89 12.35
N GLY A 3 -7.95 -10.12 13.43
CA GLY A 3 -8.66 -8.88 13.69
C GLY A 3 -8.20 -7.76 12.74
N ASP A 4 -9.10 -6.81 12.52
CA ASP A 4 -8.85 -5.63 11.71
C ASP A 4 -7.89 -4.67 12.42
N VAL A 5 -6.59 -4.83 12.18
CA VAL A 5 -5.55 -3.98 12.76
C VAL A 5 -5.68 -2.53 12.29
N ILE A 6 -6.08 -2.29 11.03
CA ILE A 6 -6.20 -0.94 10.47
C ILE A 6 -7.34 -0.17 11.15
N GLY A 7 -8.48 -0.85 11.38
CA GLY A 7 -9.60 -0.28 12.13
C GLY A 7 -9.25 0.08 13.57
N GLN A 8 -8.35 -0.66 14.23
CA GLN A 8 -7.90 -0.33 15.59
C GLN A 8 -7.09 0.98 15.69
N PHE A 9 -6.58 1.48 14.56
CA PHE A 9 -5.84 2.73 14.49
C PHE A 9 -6.62 3.83 13.75
N ASP A 10 -7.96 3.79 13.75
CA ASP A 10 -8.83 4.79 13.10
C ASP A 10 -8.57 4.96 11.59
N ASP A 11 -8.10 3.91 10.91
CA ASP A 11 -7.57 3.90 9.55
C ASP A 11 -6.34 4.80 9.34
N ASN A 12 -5.58 5.07 10.40
CA ASN A 12 -4.37 5.86 10.34
C ASN A 12 -3.16 4.99 10.02
N ILE A 13 -2.86 4.84 8.73
CA ILE A 13 -1.62 4.23 8.25
C ILE A 13 -0.56 5.33 8.15
N VAL A 14 0.47 5.27 8.99
CA VAL A 14 1.54 6.28 9.03
C VAL A 14 2.51 6.12 7.86
N PHE A 15 2.72 4.89 7.40
CA PHE A 15 3.62 4.55 6.30
C PHE A 15 3.22 3.20 5.69
N GLU A 16 3.27 3.09 4.36
CA GLU A 16 3.04 1.86 3.61
C GLU A 16 4.12 1.74 2.51
N ALA A 17 4.76 0.58 2.41
CA ALA A 17 5.75 0.29 1.36
C ALA A 17 5.41 -1.05 0.70
N GLY A 18 5.11 -1.00 -0.60
CA GLY A 18 4.79 -2.17 -1.42
C GLY A 18 6.04 -2.84 -2.02
N LEU A 19 5.82 -3.86 -2.84
CA LEU A 19 6.89 -4.55 -3.59
C LEU A 19 7.62 -3.60 -4.55
N ASP A 20 6.89 -2.65 -5.13
CA ASP A 20 7.41 -1.58 -6.00
C ASP A 20 8.45 -0.72 -5.28
N VAL A 21 8.18 -0.32 -4.03
CA VAL A 21 9.12 0.43 -3.20
C VAL A 21 10.35 -0.41 -2.90
N GLY A 22 10.15 -1.66 -2.46
CA GLY A 22 11.27 -2.55 -2.16
C GLY A 22 12.16 -2.84 -3.37
N ILE A 23 11.58 -2.99 -4.57
CA ILE A 23 12.35 -3.25 -5.81
C ILE A 23 13.08 -1.99 -6.27
N ARG A 24 12.42 -0.84 -6.27
CA ARG A 24 13.05 0.44 -6.67
C ARG A 24 14.20 0.81 -5.75
N ASP A 25 14.06 0.58 -4.45
CA ASP A 25 15.06 0.94 -3.45
C ASP A 25 16.15 -0.16 -3.32
N GLU A 26 16.22 -1.10 -4.28
CA GLU A 26 17.19 -2.21 -4.36
C GLU A 26 17.22 -3.15 -3.13
N HIS A 27 16.20 -3.09 -2.28
CA HIS A 27 16.02 -4.04 -1.18
C HIS A 27 15.46 -5.38 -1.67
N LEU A 28 14.71 -5.33 -2.77
CA LEU A 28 14.14 -6.45 -3.48
C LEU A 28 14.59 -6.44 -4.96
N VAL A 29 14.50 -7.58 -5.63
CA VAL A 29 14.69 -7.73 -7.07
C VAL A 29 13.34 -7.93 -7.77
N PRO A 30 13.20 -7.54 -9.05
CA PRO A 30 12.02 -7.86 -9.83
C PRO A 30 11.81 -9.37 -9.93
N PHE A 31 10.60 -9.80 -10.30
CA PHE A 31 10.31 -11.23 -10.45
C PHE A 31 9.69 -11.59 -11.80
N ARG A 32 10.00 -12.81 -12.25
CA ARG A 32 9.39 -13.46 -13.39
C ARG A 32 8.52 -14.62 -12.90
N TYR A 33 7.22 -14.50 -13.06
CA TYR A 33 6.25 -15.52 -12.67
C TYR A 33 5.81 -16.34 -13.88
N PHE A 34 5.85 -17.66 -13.73
CA PHE A 34 5.42 -18.64 -14.72
C PHE A 34 4.31 -19.51 -14.13
N GLY A 35 3.06 -19.22 -14.52
CA GLY A 35 1.87 -19.98 -14.14
C GLY A 35 1.59 -21.11 -15.12
N LEU A 36 1.99 -22.32 -14.76
CA LEU A 36 1.84 -23.52 -15.59
C LEU A 36 0.51 -24.21 -15.31
N ALA A 37 -0.12 -24.79 -16.33
CA ALA A 37 -1.35 -25.56 -16.11
C ALA A 37 -1.05 -26.81 -15.27
N ASP A 38 -1.76 -26.97 -14.16
CA ASP A 38 -1.66 -28.19 -13.37
C ASP A 38 -2.60 -29.28 -13.91
N THR A 39 -2.05 -30.47 -14.13
CA THR A 39 -2.80 -31.67 -14.55
C THR A 39 -3.69 -32.23 -13.44
N VAL A 40 -3.51 -31.80 -12.19
CA VAL A 40 -4.29 -32.25 -11.04
C VAL A 40 -5.69 -31.61 -11.03
N ASP A 41 -6.72 -32.43 -10.81
CA ASP A 41 -8.09 -31.96 -10.60
C ASP A 41 -8.33 -31.59 -9.13
N TYR A 42 -8.32 -30.28 -8.85
CA TYR A 42 -8.61 -29.66 -7.57
C TYR A 42 -10.11 -29.41 -7.33
N SER A 43 -11.00 -30.01 -8.13
CA SER A 43 -12.44 -29.90 -7.88
C SER A 43 -12.83 -30.53 -6.55
N ALA A 44 -13.87 -30.00 -5.91
CA ALA A 44 -14.39 -30.52 -4.64
C ALA A 44 -14.80 -32.01 -4.69
N ALA A 45 -15.10 -32.54 -5.88
CA ALA A 45 -15.39 -33.95 -6.10
C ALA A 45 -14.14 -34.84 -5.94
N ARG A 46 -12.96 -34.34 -6.32
CA ARG A 46 -11.69 -35.06 -6.22
C ARG A 46 -10.95 -34.74 -4.94
N ILE A 47 -10.69 -33.46 -4.67
CA ILE A 47 -10.00 -32.98 -3.49
C ILE A 47 -10.95 -32.04 -2.74
N PRO A 48 -11.71 -32.54 -1.75
CA PRO A 48 -12.65 -31.73 -1.00
C PRO A 48 -11.97 -30.53 -0.33
N TRP A 49 -12.61 -29.36 -0.41
CA TRP A 49 -12.20 -28.14 0.29
C TRP A 49 -13.10 -27.93 1.50
N ARG A 50 -12.53 -27.85 2.71
CA ARG A 50 -13.27 -27.70 3.97
C ARG A 50 -12.51 -26.78 4.91
N ARG A 51 -13.20 -25.82 5.53
CA ARG A 51 -12.61 -24.88 6.50
C ARG A 51 -11.37 -24.16 5.95
N GLY A 52 -11.45 -23.69 4.71
CA GLY A 52 -10.36 -22.95 4.06
C GLY A 52 -9.14 -23.79 3.66
N ARG A 53 -9.23 -25.14 3.66
CA ARG A 53 -8.13 -26.03 3.29
C ARG A 53 -8.57 -27.22 2.44
N PHE A 54 -7.66 -27.78 1.65
CA PHE A 54 -7.88 -29.05 0.98
C PHE A 54 -7.81 -30.23 1.95
N ASP A 55 -8.49 -31.32 1.59
CA ASP A 55 -8.24 -32.62 2.20
C ASP A 55 -6.80 -33.04 1.95
N GLN A 56 -5.99 -33.00 3.01
CA GLN A 56 -4.55 -33.14 2.95
C GLN A 56 -4.09 -34.49 2.39
N ALA A 57 -4.80 -35.58 2.72
CA ALA A 57 -4.44 -36.91 2.28
C ALA A 57 -4.69 -37.09 0.78
N ARG A 58 -5.83 -36.56 0.28
CA ARG A 58 -6.13 -36.58 -1.16
C ARG A 58 -5.22 -35.66 -1.96
N LEU A 59 -4.90 -34.48 -1.42
CA LEU A 59 -3.98 -33.54 -2.04
C LEU A 59 -2.58 -34.15 -2.20
N ASP A 60 -2.04 -34.75 -1.14
CA ASP A 60 -0.73 -35.42 -1.17
C ASP A 60 -0.65 -36.50 -2.26
N ALA A 61 -1.66 -37.38 -2.30
CA ALA A 61 -1.71 -38.47 -3.27
C ALA A 61 -1.80 -37.94 -4.71
N ALA A 62 -2.56 -36.86 -4.94
CA ALA A 62 -2.72 -36.28 -6.27
C ALA A 62 -1.44 -35.59 -6.78
N LEU A 63 -0.68 -34.94 -5.88
CA LEU A 63 0.52 -34.18 -6.25
C LEU A 63 1.74 -35.06 -6.54
N ARG A 64 1.81 -36.28 -5.98
CA ARG A 64 2.89 -37.25 -6.22
C ARG A 64 2.70 -38.04 -7.54
N SER A 65 2.44 -37.32 -8.63
CA SER A 65 2.24 -37.86 -9.97
C SER A 65 3.51 -37.71 -10.83
N GLU A 66 3.90 -38.79 -11.51
CA GLU A 66 5.06 -38.78 -12.43
C GLU A 66 4.86 -37.81 -13.60
N GLY A 67 3.65 -37.73 -14.16
CA GLY A 67 3.34 -36.79 -15.25
C GLY A 67 3.48 -35.33 -14.82
N ARG A 68 3.03 -35.00 -13.60
CA ARG A 68 3.19 -33.67 -13.02
C ARG A 68 4.66 -33.34 -12.78
N MET A 69 5.44 -34.30 -12.27
CA MET A 69 6.89 -34.11 -12.09
C MET A 69 7.65 -33.97 -13.41
N GLY A 70 7.20 -34.62 -14.49
CA GLY A 70 7.72 -34.39 -15.83
C GLY A 70 7.54 -32.94 -16.28
N THR A 71 6.36 -32.36 -16.01
CA THR A 71 6.10 -30.93 -16.28
C THR A 71 6.99 -30.04 -15.41
N ALA A 72 7.13 -30.35 -14.13
CA ALA A 72 8.03 -29.61 -13.21
C ALA A 72 9.49 -29.68 -13.64
N TRP A 73 9.93 -30.83 -14.16
CA TRP A 73 11.28 -31.00 -14.70
C TRP A 73 11.53 -30.20 -15.97
N ASN A 74 10.54 -30.16 -16.87
CA ASN A 74 10.64 -29.33 -18.06
C ASN A 74 10.78 -27.85 -17.67
N ALA A 75 9.93 -27.38 -16.75
CA ALA A 75 10.00 -26.02 -16.23
C ALA A 75 11.35 -25.73 -15.53
N TRP A 76 11.88 -26.68 -14.74
CA TRP A 76 13.19 -26.56 -14.11
C TRP A 76 14.33 -26.33 -15.12
N ASN A 77 14.26 -26.99 -16.28
CA ASN A 77 15.27 -26.85 -17.33
C ASN A 77 15.07 -25.61 -18.20
N THR A 78 13.82 -25.20 -18.43
CA THR A 78 13.49 -24.01 -19.22
C THR A 78 13.80 -22.72 -18.46
N TYR A 79 13.43 -22.66 -17.18
CA TYR A 79 13.55 -21.46 -16.35
C TYR A 79 14.68 -21.65 -15.35
N HIS A 80 15.88 -21.24 -15.75
CA HIS A 80 17.10 -21.45 -14.97
C HIS A 80 17.09 -20.73 -13.62
N GLY A 81 17.76 -21.32 -12.64
CA GLY A 81 18.04 -20.76 -11.33
C GLY A 81 19.14 -21.57 -10.66
N THR A 82 19.96 -20.92 -9.84
CA THR A 82 21.10 -21.54 -9.15
C THR A 82 20.74 -22.03 -7.76
N ARG A 83 19.81 -21.35 -7.08
CA ARG A 83 19.46 -21.58 -5.67
C ARG A 83 17.96 -21.59 -5.53
N THR A 84 17.39 -22.79 -5.43
CA THR A 84 15.95 -23.00 -5.55
C THR A 84 15.29 -23.37 -4.22
N LEU A 85 14.22 -22.67 -3.85
CA LEU A 85 13.30 -23.14 -2.80
C LEU A 85 12.10 -23.83 -3.44
N VAL A 86 11.79 -25.04 -2.97
CA VAL A 86 10.67 -25.84 -3.46
C VAL A 86 9.66 -26.05 -2.34
N PHE A 87 8.46 -25.50 -2.51
CA PHE A 87 7.38 -25.58 -1.52
C PHE A 87 6.46 -26.77 -1.80
N CYS A 88 6.45 -27.73 -0.89
CA CYS A 88 5.71 -28.98 -0.99
C CYS A 88 4.50 -29.00 -0.03
N CYS A 89 3.50 -29.81 -0.35
CA CYS A 89 2.25 -29.87 0.42
C CYS A 89 2.39 -30.71 1.71
N SER A 90 3.31 -31.66 1.76
CA SER A 90 3.47 -32.61 2.85
C SER A 90 4.92 -33.11 2.92
N ILE A 91 5.28 -33.74 4.04
CA ILE A 91 6.59 -34.38 4.24
C ILE A 91 6.88 -35.42 3.16
N GLU A 92 5.90 -36.26 2.84
CA GLU A 92 6.04 -37.32 1.86
C GLU A 92 6.16 -36.76 0.43
N HIS A 93 5.46 -35.66 0.14
CA HIS A 93 5.64 -34.94 -1.11
C HIS A 93 7.02 -34.29 -1.21
N ALA A 94 7.55 -33.69 -0.14
CA ALA A 94 8.90 -33.12 -0.15
C ALA A 94 9.98 -34.17 -0.39
N LYS A 95 9.88 -35.34 0.26
CA LYS A 95 10.78 -36.48 0.02
C LYS A 95 10.68 -36.99 -1.42
N TYR A 96 9.46 -37.13 -1.94
CA TYR A 96 9.22 -37.56 -3.31
C TYR A 96 9.86 -36.62 -4.35
N VAL A 97 9.70 -35.31 -4.18
CA VAL A 97 10.30 -34.29 -5.07
C VAL A 97 11.82 -34.30 -4.96
N ARG A 98 12.36 -34.33 -3.74
CA ARG A 98 13.81 -34.47 -3.51
C ARG A 98 14.38 -35.68 -4.25
N ASP A 99 13.79 -36.86 -4.06
CA ASP A 99 14.28 -38.10 -4.68
C ASP A 99 14.18 -38.07 -6.20
N TYR A 100 13.15 -37.41 -6.75
CA TYR A 100 12.99 -37.22 -8.18
C TYR A 100 14.11 -36.33 -8.78
N LEU A 101 14.48 -35.26 -8.07
CA LEU A 101 15.53 -34.31 -8.45
C LEU A 101 16.94 -34.91 -8.25
N LEU A 102 17.18 -35.62 -7.14
CA LEU A 102 18.45 -36.32 -6.87
C LEU A 102 18.80 -37.31 -7.98
N LYS A 103 17.82 -38.09 -8.46
CA LYS A 103 18.00 -39.05 -9.56
C LYS A 103 18.43 -38.39 -10.88
N ARG A 104 18.29 -37.08 -11.00
CA ARG A 104 18.65 -36.27 -12.17
C ARG A 104 19.91 -35.43 -11.94
N GLY A 105 20.63 -35.68 -10.85
CA GLY A 105 21.90 -35.05 -10.54
C GLY A 105 21.80 -33.68 -9.86
N VAL A 106 20.60 -33.27 -9.42
CA VAL A 106 20.41 -32.03 -8.66
C VAL A 106 20.89 -32.23 -7.22
N ARG A 107 21.70 -31.30 -6.68
CA ARG A 107 22.12 -31.29 -5.28
C ARG A 107 20.98 -30.72 -4.43
N VAL A 108 20.22 -31.59 -3.77
CA VAL A 108 18.99 -31.19 -3.07
C VAL A 108 18.82 -31.90 -1.73
N LYS A 109 18.38 -31.13 -0.73
CA LYS A 109 17.97 -31.62 0.61
C LYS A 109 16.46 -31.42 0.83
N ALA A 110 15.89 -32.15 1.78
CA ALA A 110 14.50 -32.00 2.22
C ALA A 110 14.44 -31.61 3.71
N VAL A 111 13.92 -30.41 3.98
CA VAL A 111 13.82 -29.85 5.34
C VAL A 111 12.36 -29.84 5.80
N HIS A 112 12.07 -30.53 6.90
CA HIS A 112 10.72 -30.66 7.44
C HIS A 112 10.71 -30.98 8.95
N SER A 113 9.54 -30.95 9.60
CA SER A 113 9.42 -31.18 11.05
C SER A 113 9.46 -32.65 11.49
N GLY A 114 9.35 -33.61 10.57
CA GLY A 114 9.31 -35.05 10.88
C GLY A 114 10.68 -35.75 10.93
N PRO A 115 10.70 -37.03 11.34
CA PRO A 115 11.92 -37.85 11.36
C PRO A 115 12.56 -37.99 9.97
N GLY A 116 13.89 -37.97 9.93
CA GLY A 116 14.67 -38.04 8.69
C GLY A 116 14.71 -36.74 7.90
N SER A 117 14.41 -35.60 8.53
CA SER A 117 14.69 -34.28 7.97
C SER A 117 16.20 -34.05 7.91
N ASP A 118 16.64 -33.39 6.84
CA ASP A 118 17.94 -32.74 6.82
C ASP A 118 17.98 -31.58 7.83
N ASP A 119 19.18 -31.25 8.33
CA ASP A 119 19.35 -30.12 9.24
C ASP A 119 19.04 -28.79 8.55
N ARG A 120 18.22 -27.97 9.21
CA ARG A 120 17.72 -26.72 8.63
C ARG A 120 18.83 -25.68 8.46
N ALA A 121 19.70 -25.53 9.46
CA ALA A 121 20.73 -24.50 9.42
C ALA A 121 21.79 -24.85 8.38
N GLU A 122 22.26 -26.10 8.42
CA GLU A 122 23.22 -26.64 7.46
C GLU A 122 22.71 -26.52 6.02
N ALA A 123 21.47 -26.94 5.75
CA ALA A 123 20.91 -26.87 4.39
C ALA A 123 20.81 -25.43 3.87
N LEU A 124 20.47 -24.47 4.73
CA LEU A 124 20.40 -23.05 4.34
C LEU A 124 21.79 -22.47 4.07
N GLU A 125 22.79 -22.81 4.88
CA GLU A 125 24.18 -22.40 4.68
C GLU A 125 24.74 -22.99 3.37
N GLU A 126 24.52 -24.27 3.10
CA GLU A 126 24.94 -24.92 1.86
C GLU A 126 24.23 -24.33 0.63
N LEU A 127 22.95 -23.97 0.73
CA LEU A 127 22.22 -23.31 -0.34
C LEU A 127 22.77 -21.90 -0.62
N ALA A 128 23.01 -21.11 0.43
CA ALA A 128 23.62 -19.78 0.30
C ALA A 128 25.00 -19.87 -0.38
N ALA A 129 25.82 -20.83 0.06
CA ALA A 129 27.15 -21.09 -0.49
C ALA A 129 27.14 -21.72 -1.90
N GLY A 130 25.98 -22.04 -2.48
CA GLY A 130 25.87 -22.68 -3.79
C GLY A 130 26.36 -24.14 -3.81
N GLN A 131 26.44 -24.79 -2.66
CA GLN A 131 26.75 -26.22 -2.50
C GLN A 131 25.52 -27.09 -2.73
N LEU A 132 24.32 -26.55 -2.49
CA LEU A 132 23.05 -27.11 -2.94
C LEU A 132 22.44 -26.28 -4.07
N ASP A 133 21.70 -26.94 -4.95
CA ASP A 133 20.89 -26.31 -6.00
C ASP A 133 19.44 -26.10 -5.53
N ALA A 134 18.96 -26.92 -4.58
CA ALA A 134 17.60 -26.83 -4.07
C ALA A 134 17.42 -27.27 -2.61
N ILE A 135 16.37 -26.73 -1.98
CA ILE A 135 15.78 -27.28 -0.77
C ILE A 135 14.28 -27.51 -0.97
N CYS A 136 13.81 -28.73 -0.70
CA CYS A 136 12.39 -29.07 -0.64
C CYS A 136 11.87 -28.87 0.80
N SER A 137 10.78 -28.15 0.99
CA SER A 137 10.29 -27.80 2.33
C SER A 137 8.78 -27.82 2.47
N VAL A 138 8.33 -28.06 3.71
CA VAL A 138 6.93 -28.12 4.13
C VAL A 138 6.75 -27.19 5.33
N ASP A 139 6.24 -25.98 5.10
CA ASP A 139 5.87 -24.98 6.12
C ASP A 139 6.98 -24.50 7.09
N VAL A 140 8.12 -25.18 7.21
CA VAL A 140 9.27 -24.83 8.08
C VAL A 140 9.96 -23.53 7.64
N PHE A 141 9.67 -23.08 6.43
CA PHE A 141 10.19 -21.86 5.84
C PHE A 141 9.17 -20.74 5.75
N ASN A 142 8.00 -20.86 6.38
CA ASN A 142 7.04 -19.74 6.41
C ASN A 142 7.44 -18.64 7.39
N GLU A 143 8.36 -18.89 8.33
CA GLU A 143 8.94 -17.92 9.28
C GLU A 143 10.46 -18.12 9.41
N GLY A 144 11.23 -17.03 9.49
CA GLY A 144 12.67 -17.07 9.85
C GLY A 144 13.65 -17.70 8.85
N VAL A 145 13.38 -17.72 7.54
CA VAL A 145 14.39 -18.01 6.49
C VAL A 145 14.94 -16.72 5.94
N ASP A 146 16.26 -16.62 5.90
CA ASP A 146 16.98 -15.51 5.29
C ASP A 146 18.13 -16.05 4.44
N VAL A 147 17.85 -16.25 3.15
CA VAL A 147 18.85 -16.59 2.13
C VAL A 147 18.57 -15.68 0.94
N PRO A 148 19.13 -14.45 0.93
CA PRO A 148 18.90 -13.49 -0.13
C PRO A 148 19.27 -14.02 -1.53
N GLU A 149 20.23 -14.93 -1.61
CA GLU A 149 20.75 -15.51 -2.86
C GLU A 149 19.76 -16.43 -3.58
N VAL A 150 18.62 -16.78 -2.98
CA VAL A 150 17.58 -17.60 -3.63
C VAL A 150 17.04 -16.89 -4.87
N ASP A 151 17.34 -17.42 -6.05
CA ASP A 151 16.97 -16.86 -7.35
C ASP A 151 15.82 -17.60 -8.02
N ARG A 152 15.38 -18.73 -7.44
CA ARG A 152 14.22 -19.47 -7.93
C ARG A 152 13.32 -20.02 -6.83
N VAL A 153 12.01 -19.89 -7.02
CA VAL A 153 10.98 -20.45 -6.15
C VAL A 153 10.06 -21.33 -6.98
N MET A 154 9.88 -22.58 -6.55
CA MET A 154 8.90 -23.51 -7.13
C MET A 154 7.77 -23.79 -6.16
N MET A 155 6.56 -23.39 -6.54
CA MET A 155 5.34 -23.59 -5.78
C MET A 155 4.66 -24.88 -6.26
N LEU A 156 5.08 -26.02 -5.70
CA LEU A 156 4.52 -27.32 -6.05
C LEU A 156 3.27 -27.69 -5.25
N ARG A 157 2.81 -26.81 -4.36
CA ARG A 157 1.59 -26.95 -3.57
C ARG A 157 0.64 -25.78 -3.84
N PRO A 158 -0.68 -25.99 -3.73
CA PRO A 158 -1.60 -24.86 -3.64
C PRO A 158 -1.40 -24.12 -2.30
N THR A 159 -0.87 -22.90 -2.34
CA THR A 159 -0.81 -22.01 -1.18
C THR A 159 -2.18 -21.42 -0.82
N GLU A 160 -2.81 -21.92 0.24
CA GLU A 160 -4.20 -21.66 0.61
C GLU A 160 -4.52 -20.21 1.03
N SER A 161 -3.50 -19.39 1.30
CA SER A 161 -3.65 -17.99 1.73
C SER A 161 -2.80 -17.07 0.86
N ASN A 162 -3.37 -15.96 0.38
CA ASN A 162 -2.63 -14.92 -0.35
C ASN A 162 -1.52 -14.30 0.49
N VAL A 163 -1.71 -14.20 1.81
CA VAL A 163 -0.67 -13.69 2.71
C VAL A 163 0.52 -14.64 2.73
N VAL A 164 0.26 -15.96 2.87
CA VAL A 164 1.32 -16.97 2.86
C VAL A 164 2.01 -17.02 1.49
N PHE A 165 1.25 -16.85 0.41
CA PHE A 165 1.80 -16.77 -0.95
C PHE A 165 2.77 -15.59 -1.09
N LEU A 166 2.37 -14.39 -0.66
CA LEU A 166 3.24 -13.21 -0.70
C LEU A 166 4.44 -13.33 0.24
N GLN A 167 4.29 -13.97 1.40
CA GLN A 167 5.41 -14.25 2.31
C GLN A 167 6.42 -15.22 1.66
N GLN A 168 5.95 -16.26 0.97
CA GLN A 168 6.80 -17.21 0.25
C GLN A 168 7.50 -16.54 -0.93
N LEU A 169 6.78 -15.71 -1.68
CA LEU A 169 7.34 -14.89 -2.75
C LEU A 169 8.41 -13.93 -2.21
N GLY A 170 8.09 -13.17 -1.16
CA GLY A 170 8.94 -12.15 -0.55
C GLY A 170 10.30 -12.67 -0.05
N ARG A 171 10.40 -13.97 0.26
CA ARG A 171 11.68 -14.62 0.59
C ARG A 171 12.64 -14.67 -0.58
N GLY A 172 12.12 -14.99 -1.75
CA GLY A 172 12.90 -14.98 -2.99
C GLY A 172 13.11 -13.58 -3.54
N LEU A 173 12.38 -12.56 -3.08
CA LEU A 173 12.51 -11.21 -3.63
C LEU A 173 13.70 -10.44 -3.07
N ARG A 174 14.31 -10.84 -1.95
CA ARG A 174 15.43 -10.10 -1.35
C ARG A 174 16.59 -9.93 -2.33
N ALA A 175 17.18 -8.74 -2.38
CA ALA A 175 18.35 -8.49 -3.21
C ALA A 175 19.59 -9.24 -2.70
N ALA A 176 20.41 -9.71 -3.63
CA ALA A 176 21.68 -10.36 -3.36
C ALA A 176 22.67 -10.01 -4.47
N GLN A 177 23.96 -10.21 -4.20
CA GLN A 177 25.00 -9.99 -5.21
C GLN A 177 24.74 -10.87 -6.44
N ASP A 178 24.82 -10.27 -7.63
CA ASP A 178 24.63 -10.91 -8.94
C ASP A 178 23.21 -11.46 -9.20
N LYS A 179 22.23 -11.11 -8.36
CA LYS A 179 20.84 -11.52 -8.53
C LYS A 179 20.03 -10.43 -9.22
N GLU A 180 19.71 -10.65 -10.49
CA GLU A 180 18.92 -9.68 -11.28
C GLU A 180 17.42 -9.79 -11.05
N HIS A 181 16.90 -11.00 -10.86
CA HIS A 181 15.48 -11.25 -10.68
C HIS A 181 15.22 -12.56 -9.94
N LEU A 182 14.01 -12.69 -9.38
CA LEU A 182 13.48 -13.94 -8.87
C LEU A 182 12.68 -14.66 -9.97
N THR A 183 13.00 -15.92 -10.24
CA THR A 183 12.15 -16.80 -11.06
C THR A 183 11.15 -17.55 -10.18
N VAL A 184 9.85 -17.46 -10.50
CA VAL A 184 8.76 -18.11 -9.77
C VAL A 184 8.03 -19.06 -10.71
N ILE A 185 7.97 -20.34 -10.35
CA ILE A 185 7.23 -21.37 -11.08
C ILE A 185 6.06 -21.81 -10.20
N ASP A 186 4.83 -21.63 -10.68
CA ASP A 186 3.61 -21.98 -9.94
C ASP A 186 2.70 -22.85 -10.81
N PHE A 187 2.13 -23.88 -10.20
CA PHE A 187 1.22 -24.81 -10.86
C PHE A 187 -0.22 -24.39 -10.60
N VAL A 188 -0.86 -23.84 -11.64
CA VAL A 188 -2.20 -23.25 -11.64
C VAL A 188 -3.25 -24.33 -11.90
N GLY A 189 -4.02 -24.68 -10.86
CA GLY A 189 -5.09 -25.66 -10.94
C GLY A 189 -6.49 -25.08 -11.17
N ASN A 190 -7.46 -25.97 -11.37
CA ASN A 190 -8.89 -25.65 -11.54
C ASN A 190 -9.62 -25.32 -10.22
N HIS A 191 -8.96 -24.57 -9.32
CA HIS A 191 -9.55 -24.06 -8.09
C HIS A 191 -9.46 -22.53 -8.01
N ARG A 192 -10.44 -21.91 -7.38
CA ARG A 192 -10.59 -20.45 -7.42
C ARG A 192 -9.46 -19.68 -6.73
N MET A 193 -8.82 -20.27 -5.73
CA MET A 193 -7.66 -19.69 -5.05
C MET A 193 -6.53 -19.28 -6.01
N PHE A 194 -6.35 -20.03 -7.11
CA PHE A 194 -5.32 -19.72 -8.10
C PHE A 194 -5.63 -18.42 -8.84
N LEU A 195 -6.92 -18.15 -9.13
CA LEU A 195 -7.37 -16.89 -9.70
C LEU A 195 -7.11 -15.69 -8.77
N GLU A 196 -7.26 -15.89 -7.47
CA GLU A 196 -7.05 -14.83 -6.46
C GLU A 196 -5.58 -14.47 -6.30
N ARG A 197 -4.68 -15.45 -6.35
CA ARG A 197 -3.22 -15.19 -6.36
C ARG A 197 -2.79 -14.41 -7.60
N LEU A 198 -3.23 -14.85 -8.78
CA LEU A 198 -2.94 -14.15 -10.03
C LEU A 198 -3.48 -12.72 -10.02
N ARG A 199 -4.69 -12.51 -9.50
CA ARG A 199 -5.25 -11.16 -9.32
C ARG A 199 -4.40 -10.30 -8.40
N THR A 200 -3.89 -10.89 -7.32
CA THR A 200 -2.99 -10.22 -6.38
C THR A 200 -1.69 -9.80 -7.08
N LEU A 201 -1.03 -10.74 -7.78
CA LEU A 201 0.18 -10.45 -8.56
C LEU A 201 -0.04 -9.36 -9.61
N MET A 202 -1.14 -9.41 -10.37
CA MET A 202 -1.48 -8.40 -11.38
C MET A 202 -1.69 -7.01 -10.79
N THR A 203 -2.16 -6.94 -9.54
CA THR A 203 -2.32 -5.66 -8.83
C THR A 203 -0.94 -5.06 -8.51
N TYR A 204 0.03 -5.89 -8.12
CA TYR A 204 1.42 -5.44 -7.88
C TYR A 204 2.20 -5.15 -9.17
N ALA A 205 1.91 -5.86 -10.26
CA ALA A 205 2.53 -5.66 -11.57
C ALA A 205 1.98 -4.45 -12.35
N SER A 206 1.32 -3.49 -11.70
CA SER A 206 0.82 -2.25 -12.32
C SER A 206 -0.07 -2.43 -13.56
N ALA A 207 -0.93 -3.45 -13.58
CA ALA A 207 -2.00 -3.47 -14.57
C ALA A 207 -3.05 -2.40 -14.19
N ASP A 208 -3.21 -1.37 -15.02
CA ASP A 208 -4.36 -0.47 -14.97
C ASP A 208 -5.61 -1.33 -15.21
N MET A 209 -6.23 -1.85 -14.13
CA MET A 209 -7.28 -2.89 -14.16
C MET A 209 -8.63 -2.39 -14.71
N LYS A 210 -8.64 -1.32 -15.51
CA LYS A 210 -9.83 -0.77 -16.17
C LYS A 210 -10.47 -1.76 -17.15
N GLU A 211 -9.67 -2.64 -17.77
CA GLU A 211 -10.16 -3.62 -18.76
C GLU A 211 -10.72 -4.92 -18.14
N GLY A 212 -10.56 -5.12 -16.82
CA GLY A 212 -11.08 -6.29 -16.11
C GLY A 212 -10.21 -7.55 -16.24
N LEU A 213 -10.36 -8.46 -15.26
CA LEU A 213 -9.49 -9.63 -15.04
C LEU A 213 -9.38 -10.58 -16.24
N VAL A 214 -10.48 -10.79 -16.97
CA VAL A 214 -10.51 -11.67 -18.14
C VAL A 214 -9.68 -11.10 -19.29
N ALA A 215 -9.76 -9.78 -19.52
CA ALA A 215 -8.99 -9.14 -20.58
C ALA A 215 -7.49 -9.17 -20.26
N ALA A 216 -7.13 -8.95 -18.99
CA ALA A 216 -5.74 -9.05 -18.53
C ALA A 216 -5.17 -10.48 -18.70
N LEU A 217 -5.90 -11.51 -18.26
CA LEU A 217 -5.45 -12.91 -18.42
C LEU A 217 -5.26 -13.30 -19.89
N LYS A 218 -6.09 -12.78 -20.80
CA LYS A 218 -5.97 -13.06 -22.24
C LYS A 218 -4.71 -12.50 -22.90
N ARG A 219 -4.00 -11.58 -22.25
CA ARG A 219 -2.71 -11.09 -22.77
C ARG A 219 -1.61 -12.16 -22.64
N ALA A 220 -1.81 -13.18 -21.79
CA ALA A 220 -0.88 -14.27 -21.45
C ALA A 220 0.47 -13.83 -20.84
N VAL A 221 0.97 -12.67 -21.24
CA VAL A 221 2.15 -11.99 -20.71
C VAL A 221 1.72 -10.62 -20.21
N LEU A 222 2.04 -10.32 -18.95
CA LEU A 222 1.88 -8.99 -18.36
C LEU A 222 3.23 -8.51 -17.87
N GLU A 223 3.69 -7.40 -18.43
CA GLU A 223 5.02 -6.84 -18.15
C GLU A 223 4.89 -5.50 -17.44
N SER A 224 5.75 -5.31 -16.44
CA SER A 224 5.98 -4.07 -15.74
C SER A 224 7.46 -3.98 -15.36
N PRO A 225 7.98 -2.79 -14.96
CA PRO A 225 9.35 -2.66 -14.48
C PRO A 225 9.69 -3.57 -13.28
N TYR A 226 8.68 -4.05 -12.55
CA TYR A 226 8.84 -4.80 -11.29
C TYR A 226 8.53 -6.29 -11.42
N ALA A 227 7.78 -6.66 -12.46
CA ALA A 227 7.22 -8.01 -12.59
C ALA A 227 6.92 -8.36 -14.05
N GLU A 228 7.26 -9.59 -14.42
CA GLU A 228 6.88 -10.25 -15.66
C GLU A 228 6.00 -11.45 -15.29
N ILE A 229 4.73 -11.47 -15.70
CA ILE A 229 3.78 -12.54 -15.40
C ILE A 229 3.43 -13.26 -16.69
N ASN A 230 3.91 -14.48 -16.83
CA ASN A 230 3.64 -15.40 -17.92
C ASN A 230 2.68 -16.50 -17.45
N ILE A 231 1.60 -16.73 -18.19
CA ILE A 231 0.61 -17.76 -17.86
C ILE A 231 0.40 -18.64 -19.08
N ASP A 232 0.51 -19.96 -18.90
CA ASP A 232 0.25 -20.93 -19.95
C ASP A 232 -1.18 -20.81 -20.48
N LEU A 233 -1.36 -20.98 -21.79
CA LEU A 233 -2.69 -20.93 -22.44
C LEU A 233 -3.68 -21.91 -21.81
N GLU A 234 -3.24 -23.13 -21.50
CA GLU A 234 -4.07 -24.12 -20.82
C GLU A 234 -4.48 -23.66 -19.40
N ALA A 235 -3.61 -22.95 -18.68
CA ALA A 235 -3.92 -22.39 -17.38
C ALA A 235 -4.95 -21.25 -17.50
N ILE A 236 -4.84 -20.42 -18.53
CA ILE A 236 -5.83 -19.37 -18.84
C ILE A 236 -7.22 -19.99 -19.08
N ASP A 237 -7.30 -21.08 -19.84
CA ASP A 237 -8.57 -21.78 -20.12
C ASP A 237 -9.22 -22.35 -18.85
N LEU A 238 -8.40 -22.94 -17.95
CA LEU A 238 -8.85 -23.40 -16.64
C LEU A 238 -9.43 -22.25 -15.80
N LEU A 239 -8.75 -21.10 -15.77
CA LEU A 239 -9.17 -19.92 -15.03
C LEU A 239 -10.43 -19.28 -15.63
N GLU A 240 -10.56 -19.21 -16.95
CA GLU A 240 -11.75 -18.66 -17.61
C GLU A 240 -13.00 -19.46 -17.25
N THR A 241 -12.88 -20.79 -17.18
CA THR A 241 -13.97 -21.68 -16.76
C THR A 241 -14.44 -21.37 -15.33
N LEU A 242 -13.50 -21.05 -14.42
CA LEU A 242 -13.82 -20.66 -13.05
C LEU A 242 -14.51 -19.30 -12.97
N ILE A 243 -14.08 -18.32 -13.78
CA ILE A 243 -14.69 -16.99 -13.84
C ILE A 243 -16.15 -17.08 -14.31
N ARG A 244 -16.42 -17.89 -15.34
CA ARG A 244 -17.77 -18.09 -15.89
C ARG A 244 -18.73 -18.75 -14.89
N ARG A 245 -18.23 -19.67 -14.05
CA ARG A 245 -19.02 -20.35 -13.00
C ARG A 245 -19.32 -19.46 -11.79
N THR A 246 -18.60 -18.35 -11.60
CA THR A 246 -18.62 -17.52 -10.38
C THR A 246 -19.30 -16.16 -10.57
N GLN A 247 -20.32 -16.07 -11.43
CA GLN A 247 -21.16 -14.87 -11.62
C GLN A 247 -22.02 -14.50 -10.38
N THR A 248 -21.47 -14.56 -9.17
CA THR A 248 -22.02 -13.95 -7.96
C THR A 248 -21.40 -12.56 -7.75
N ASN A 249 -22.17 -11.65 -7.16
CA ASN A 249 -21.72 -10.28 -6.84
C ASN A 249 -20.34 -10.31 -6.14
N PRO A 250 -19.30 -9.62 -6.67
CA PRO A 250 -17.95 -9.64 -6.11
C PRO A 250 -17.86 -9.29 -4.62
N THR A 251 -18.79 -8.48 -4.10
CA THR A 251 -18.85 -8.11 -2.68
C THR A 251 -19.39 -9.25 -1.81
N ILE A 252 -20.45 -9.94 -2.24
CA ILE A 252 -20.99 -11.14 -1.56
C ILE A 252 -19.94 -12.24 -1.53
N ARG A 253 -19.21 -12.34 -2.64
CA ARG A 253 -18.13 -13.29 -2.83
C ARG A 253 -16.97 -13.07 -1.86
N LEU A 254 -16.45 -11.84 -1.81
CA LEU A 254 -15.43 -11.43 -0.84
C LEU A 254 -15.88 -11.65 0.61
N PHE A 255 -17.15 -11.34 0.91
CA PHE A 255 -17.73 -11.58 2.23
C PHE A 255 -17.66 -13.06 2.64
N ARG A 256 -18.13 -13.97 1.76
CA ARG A 256 -18.12 -15.41 2.03
C ARG A 256 -16.70 -15.96 2.16
N GLU A 257 -15.76 -15.48 1.35
CA GLU A 257 -14.34 -15.82 1.50
C GLU A 257 -13.78 -15.46 2.88
N LEU A 258 -14.10 -14.27 3.39
CA LEU A 258 -13.64 -13.81 4.69
C LEU A 258 -14.23 -14.65 5.82
N VAL A 259 -15.53 -14.98 5.73
CA VAL A 259 -16.22 -15.88 6.66
C VAL A 259 -15.59 -17.27 6.63
N ASP A 260 -15.39 -17.86 5.45
CA ASP A 260 -14.83 -19.20 5.29
C ASP A 260 -13.37 -19.27 5.79
N ALA A 261 -12.59 -18.22 5.56
CA ALA A 261 -11.18 -18.17 5.94
C ALA A 261 -10.97 -17.98 7.45
N ARG A 262 -11.84 -17.21 8.12
CA ARG A 262 -11.65 -16.78 9.51
C ARG A 262 -12.62 -17.39 10.50
N GLY A 263 -13.70 -18.01 10.02
CA GLY A 263 -14.79 -18.53 10.84
C GLY A 263 -15.61 -17.44 11.53
N SER A 264 -15.43 -16.16 11.17
CA SER A 264 -16.13 -15.00 11.73
C SER A 264 -16.48 -13.99 10.64
N ARG A 265 -17.58 -13.25 10.81
CA ARG A 265 -18.03 -12.24 9.83
C ARG A 265 -17.12 -11.00 9.83
N PRO A 266 -16.77 -10.45 8.66
CA PRO A 266 -16.18 -9.11 8.60
C PRO A 266 -17.22 -8.04 8.91
N SER A 267 -16.76 -6.86 9.35
CA SER A 267 -17.63 -5.68 9.47
C SER A 267 -17.92 -5.04 8.11
N ALA A 268 -18.97 -4.20 8.03
CA ALA A 268 -19.25 -3.43 6.81
C ALA A 268 -18.06 -2.56 6.37
N ALA A 269 -17.38 -1.91 7.32
CA ALA A 269 -16.21 -1.07 7.07
C ALA A 269 -15.02 -1.91 6.57
N GLU A 270 -14.75 -3.04 7.21
CA GLU A 270 -13.68 -3.95 6.81
C GLU A 270 -13.89 -4.50 5.40
N LEU A 271 -15.11 -4.94 5.09
CA LEU A 271 -15.46 -5.39 3.75
C LEU A 271 -15.22 -4.29 2.70
N ALA A 272 -15.48 -3.02 3.06
CA ALA A 272 -15.26 -1.88 2.19
C ALA A 272 -13.77 -1.53 2.00
N ARG A 273 -12.94 -1.68 3.04
CA ARG A 273 -11.47 -1.54 2.97
C ARG A 273 -10.86 -2.54 2.01
N LEU A 274 -11.38 -3.76 2.01
CA LEU A 274 -10.95 -4.84 1.12
C LEU A 274 -11.56 -4.76 -0.30
N GLY A 275 -12.17 -3.62 -0.65
CA GLY A 275 -12.69 -3.34 -1.99
C GLY A 275 -14.13 -3.80 -2.24
N GLY A 276 -14.83 -4.31 -1.22
CA GLY A 276 -16.26 -4.57 -1.26
C GLY A 276 -17.07 -3.28 -1.38
N LYS A 277 -18.21 -3.32 -2.07
CA LYS A 277 -19.09 -2.16 -2.24
C LYS A 277 -20.53 -2.57 -1.92
N LEU A 278 -21.08 -2.03 -0.84
CA LEU A 278 -22.50 -2.19 -0.50
C LEU A 278 -23.36 -1.34 -1.44
N LYS A 279 -23.56 -1.84 -2.67
CA LYS A 279 -24.35 -1.15 -3.71
C LYS A 279 -25.81 -1.06 -3.30
N LYS A 280 -26.53 -0.05 -3.80
CA LYS A 280 -27.99 0.08 -3.63
C LYS A 280 -28.80 -1.13 -4.11
N SER A 281 -28.25 -1.93 -5.02
CA SER A 281 -28.86 -3.16 -5.51
C SER A 281 -28.75 -4.33 -4.52
N MET A 282 -27.92 -4.19 -3.49
CA MET A 282 -27.83 -5.16 -2.39
C MET A 282 -28.89 -4.83 -1.34
N LYS A 283 -29.31 -5.84 -0.59
CA LYS A 283 -30.11 -5.63 0.61
C LYS A 283 -29.31 -4.79 1.63
N PRO A 284 -29.99 -4.05 2.52
CA PRO A 284 -29.35 -3.44 3.69
C PRO A 284 -28.43 -4.42 4.41
N TRP A 285 -27.32 -3.93 4.94
CA TRP A 285 -26.21 -4.74 5.44
C TRP A 285 -26.65 -5.85 6.39
N PHE A 286 -27.40 -5.51 7.44
CA PHE A 286 -27.86 -6.51 8.42
C PHE A 286 -28.90 -7.48 7.86
N GLN A 287 -29.71 -7.09 6.87
CA GLN A 287 -30.62 -8.02 6.19
C GLN A 287 -29.84 -9.01 5.32
N PHE A 288 -28.76 -8.56 4.67
CA PHE A 288 -27.83 -9.44 3.96
C PHE A 288 -27.18 -10.44 4.93
N LEU A 289 -26.77 -10.00 6.13
CA LEU A 289 -26.20 -10.90 7.15
C LEU A 289 -27.21 -11.95 7.65
N THR A 290 -28.50 -11.62 7.71
CA THR A 290 -29.55 -12.60 8.01
C THR A 290 -29.58 -13.73 6.96
N GLU A 291 -29.48 -13.39 5.67
CA GLU A 291 -29.50 -14.37 4.57
C GLU A 291 -28.25 -15.26 4.55
N GLU A 292 -27.10 -14.70 4.90
CA GLU A 292 -25.83 -15.44 5.01
C GLU A 292 -25.67 -16.18 6.34
N THR A 293 -26.72 -16.20 7.17
CA THR A 293 -26.74 -16.80 8.52
C THR A 293 -25.55 -16.35 9.39
N GLN A 294 -25.17 -15.08 9.27
CA GLN A 294 -24.06 -14.45 10.00
C GLN A 294 -24.52 -13.42 11.06
N LEU A 295 -25.83 -13.18 11.19
CA LEU A 295 -26.38 -12.27 12.20
C LEU A 295 -26.55 -13.01 13.54
N LEU A 296 -26.13 -12.41 14.65
CA LEU A 296 -26.32 -13.00 15.98
C LEU A 296 -27.80 -13.01 16.39
N PRO A 297 -28.25 -13.94 17.26
CA PRO A 297 -29.65 -13.98 17.72
C PRO A 297 -30.13 -12.65 18.31
N GLU A 298 -29.31 -12.01 19.14
CA GLU A 298 -29.63 -10.73 19.77
C GLU A 298 -29.68 -9.58 18.76
N GLU A 299 -28.82 -9.61 17.74
CA GLU A 299 -28.85 -8.65 16.63
C GLU A 299 -30.08 -8.85 15.75
N ALA A 300 -30.56 -10.09 15.59
CA ALA A 300 -31.75 -10.41 14.82
C ALA A 300 -33.02 -9.84 15.48
N GLU A 301 -33.16 -9.94 16.80
CA GLU A 301 -34.26 -9.32 17.55
C GLU A 301 -34.23 -7.79 17.40
N VAL A 302 -33.05 -7.19 17.53
CA VAL A 302 -32.85 -5.75 17.34
C VAL A 302 -33.19 -5.32 15.91
N LEU A 303 -32.81 -6.13 14.91
CA LEU A 303 -33.10 -5.84 13.50
C LEU A 303 -34.60 -5.92 13.21
N ASP A 304 -35.33 -6.85 13.82
CA ASP A 304 -36.78 -6.99 13.67
C ASP A 304 -37.52 -5.74 14.21
N GLU A 305 -37.16 -5.29 15.42
CA GLU A 305 -37.80 -4.13 16.05
C GLU A 305 -37.33 -2.77 15.47
N HIS A 306 -36.06 -2.68 15.08
CA HIS A 306 -35.41 -1.40 14.74
C HIS A 306 -34.79 -1.32 13.35
N GLY A 307 -35.07 -2.28 12.44
CA GLY A 307 -34.47 -2.35 11.10
C GLY A 307 -34.61 -1.09 10.23
N ARG A 308 -35.65 -0.28 10.48
CA ARG A 308 -35.83 1.02 9.80
C ARG A 308 -34.71 2.02 10.15
N TRP A 309 -34.20 2.01 11.38
CA TRP A 309 -33.07 2.86 11.79
C TRP A 309 -31.82 2.52 11.00
N PHE A 310 -31.41 1.24 10.99
CA PHE A 310 -30.18 0.82 10.31
C PHE A 310 -30.24 1.06 8.81
N SER A 311 -31.40 0.85 8.20
CA SER A 311 -31.63 1.16 6.79
C SER A 311 -31.53 2.67 6.50
N ALA A 312 -32.09 3.51 7.37
CA ALA A 312 -31.99 4.96 7.27
C ALA A 312 -30.54 5.46 7.49
N LEU A 313 -29.83 4.87 8.46
CA LEU A 313 -28.44 5.20 8.74
C LEU A 313 -27.54 4.86 7.56
N GLN A 314 -27.58 3.61 7.06
CA GLN A 314 -26.77 3.17 5.92
C GLN A 314 -27.00 4.01 4.65
N SER A 315 -28.22 4.51 4.46
CA SER A 315 -28.57 5.35 3.30
C SER A 315 -28.35 6.85 3.50
N THR A 316 -27.81 7.26 4.66
CA THR A 316 -27.59 8.66 5.00
C THR A 316 -26.58 9.30 4.04
N SER A 317 -27.02 10.33 3.30
CA SER A 317 -26.13 11.12 2.48
C SER A 317 -25.30 12.09 3.33
N MET A 318 -24.00 12.12 3.03
CA MET A 318 -23.03 12.99 3.68
C MET A 318 -22.25 13.76 2.63
N SER A 319 -22.37 15.09 2.66
CA SER A 319 -21.48 16.02 1.96
C SER A 319 -20.32 16.48 2.85
N LYS A 320 -20.51 16.43 4.17
CA LYS A 320 -19.53 16.65 5.23
C LYS A 320 -19.67 15.54 6.28
N CYS A 321 -18.62 15.25 7.04
CA CYS A 321 -18.56 14.20 8.07
C CYS A 321 -19.42 14.46 9.31
N PHE A 322 -19.86 15.71 9.54
CA PHE A 322 -20.49 16.15 10.78
C PHE A 322 -21.65 15.28 11.28
N LYS A 323 -22.49 14.75 10.37
CA LYS A 323 -23.61 13.87 10.74
C LYS A 323 -23.14 12.57 11.39
N ALA A 324 -22.16 11.89 10.80
CA ALA A 324 -21.60 10.65 11.34
C ALA A 324 -20.82 10.91 12.61
N VAL A 325 -19.99 11.97 12.63
CA VAL A 325 -19.21 12.37 13.82
C VAL A 325 -20.11 12.64 15.02
N THR A 326 -21.24 13.31 14.82
CA THR A 326 -22.20 13.58 15.92
C THR A 326 -22.67 12.30 16.57
N LEU A 327 -22.99 11.27 15.77
CA LEU A 327 -23.42 10.00 16.30
C LEU A 327 -22.25 9.23 16.94
N GLN A 328 -21.05 9.29 16.33
CA GLN A 328 -19.84 8.70 16.88
C GLN A 328 -19.57 9.24 18.29
N VAL A 329 -19.58 10.56 18.48
CA VAL A 329 -19.39 11.19 19.78
C VAL A 329 -20.45 10.72 20.79
N MET A 330 -21.72 10.66 20.40
CA MET A 330 -22.77 10.17 21.32
C MET A 330 -22.59 8.71 21.72
N LEU A 331 -22.05 7.87 20.83
CA LEU A 331 -21.74 6.47 21.11
C LEU A 331 -20.53 6.35 22.04
N SER A 332 -19.44 7.07 21.75
CA SER A 332 -18.22 7.09 22.57
C SER A 332 -18.49 7.57 23.99
N GLU A 333 -19.31 8.62 24.14
CA GLU A 333 -19.73 9.17 25.44
C GLU A 333 -20.82 8.33 26.13
N LYS A 334 -21.33 7.28 25.47
CA LYS A 334 -22.41 6.41 25.99
C LYS A 334 -23.70 7.16 26.34
N VAL A 335 -23.96 8.28 25.66
CA VAL A 335 -25.11 9.19 25.91
C VAL A 335 -26.19 9.12 24.83
N PHE A 336 -26.18 8.09 23.97
CA PHE A 336 -27.13 7.99 22.84
C PHE A 336 -28.61 8.08 23.27
N TRP A 337 -28.95 7.51 24.45
CA TRP A 337 -30.30 7.47 25.03
C TRP A 337 -30.55 8.59 26.05
N SER A 338 -29.59 8.83 26.96
CA SER A 338 -29.69 9.86 28.00
C SER A 338 -29.65 11.28 27.42
N GLY A 339 -28.95 11.44 26.30
CA GLY A 339 -28.78 12.68 25.58
C GLY A 339 -27.56 13.47 25.99
N MET A 340 -27.13 14.35 25.10
CA MET A 340 -26.00 15.23 25.31
C MET A 340 -26.41 16.70 25.19
N ASN A 341 -25.86 17.56 26.05
CA ASN A 341 -26.05 19.01 25.92
C ASN A 341 -25.52 19.49 24.56
N LEU A 342 -26.26 20.38 23.90
CA LEU A 342 -25.93 20.81 22.54
C LEU A 342 -24.55 21.47 22.41
N GLN A 343 -24.09 22.21 23.45
CA GLN A 343 -22.77 22.84 23.44
C GLN A 343 -21.68 21.79 23.58
N ALA A 344 -21.81 20.88 24.57
CA ALA A 344 -20.86 19.79 24.78
C ALA A 344 -20.75 18.90 23.53
N LEU A 345 -21.88 18.56 22.91
CA LEU A 345 -21.90 17.76 21.68
C LEU A 345 -21.17 18.45 20.53
N ALA A 346 -21.34 19.76 20.38
CA ALA A 346 -20.66 20.54 19.35
C ALA A 346 -19.13 20.59 19.62
N ASP A 347 -18.73 20.84 20.86
CA ASP A 347 -17.31 20.92 21.23
C ASP A 347 -16.59 19.57 21.08
N GLU A 348 -17.18 18.49 21.59
CA GLU A 348 -16.60 17.15 21.46
C GLU A 348 -16.55 16.67 20.01
N SER A 349 -17.57 17.00 19.20
CA SER A 349 -17.53 16.67 17.78
C SER A 349 -16.41 17.38 17.03
N ILE A 350 -16.14 18.65 17.36
CA ILE A 350 -15.01 19.37 16.78
C ILE A 350 -13.68 18.77 17.26
N ALA A 351 -13.56 18.44 18.54
CA ALA A 351 -12.36 17.81 19.09
C ALA A 351 -12.09 16.42 18.47
N PHE A 352 -13.13 15.66 18.15
CA PHE A 352 -13.02 14.40 17.41
C PHE A 352 -12.45 14.65 16.00
N ILE A 353 -13.01 15.58 15.24
CA ILE A 353 -12.56 15.88 13.87
C ILE A 353 -11.14 16.42 13.86
N GLN A 354 -10.78 17.26 14.83
CA GLN A 354 -9.42 17.77 14.98
C GLN A 354 -8.40 16.65 15.26
N ARG A 355 -8.80 15.52 15.84
CA ARG A 355 -7.90 14.37 16.05
C ARG A 355 -7.86 13.41 14.87
N SER A 356 -8.72 13.58 13.86
CA SER A 356 -8.81 12.73 12.68
C SER A 356 -8.30 13.47 11.42
N PRO A 357 -7.05 13.27 10.98
CA PRO A 357 -6.45 13.99 9.85
C PRO A 357 -7.34 14.06 8.61
N GLY A 358 -7.90 12.92 8.17
CA GLY A 358 -8.77 12.83 6.99
C GLY A 358 -10.18 13.43 7.13
N LEU A 359 -10.55 13.97 8.30
CA LEU A 359 -11.83 14.67 8.51
C LEU A 359 -11.64 16.18 8.71
N ARG A 360 -10.41 16.64 8.98
CA ARG A 360 -10.09 18.05 9.26
C ARG A 360 -10.45 18.99 8.12
N VAL A 361 -10.48 18.50 6.88
CA VAL A 361 -10.90 19.25 5.68
C VAL A 361 -12.24 19.96 5.86
N ASP A 362 -13.16 19.38 6.64
CA ASP A 362 -14.48 19.96 6.89
C ASP A 362 -14.48 21.14 7.87
N LEU A 363 -13.41 21.36 8.63
CA LEU A 363 -13.28 22.43 9.65
C LEU A 363 -12.94 23.81 9.07
N ASN A 364 -13.07 23.97 7.75
CA ASN A 364 -12.65 25.15 7.00
C ASN A 364 -13.04 26.50 7.66
N VAL A 365 -12.12 27.50 7.61
CA VAL A 365 -12.09 28.72 8.45
C VAL A 365 -13.35 29.62 8.32
N ARG A 366 -14.17 29.42 7.29
CA ARG A 366 -15.37 30.24 7.03
C ARG A 366 -16.56 29.96 7.95
N ASP A 367 -16.55 28.86 8.70
CA ASP A 367 -17.72 28.41 9.50
C ASP A 367 -17.75 28.93 10.96
N ASN A 368 -16.86 29.86 11.35
CA ASN A 368 -16.74 30.40 12.73
C ASN A 368 -16.72 29.29 13.81
N LEU A 369 -16.01 28.20 13.54
CA LEU A 369 -15.93 27.03 14.43
C LEU A 369 -14.88 27.19 15.55
N GLU A 370 -14.18 28.31 15.59
CA GLU A 370 -13.16 28.57 16.60
C GLU A 370 -13.77 28.90 17.97
N SER A 371 -14.90 29.62 17.97
CA SER A 371 -15.58 30.03 19.21
C SER A 371 -16.64 29.02 19.67
N PRO A 372 -16.82 28.80 20.98
CA PRO A 372 -17.88 27.91 21.50
C PRO A 372 -19.28 28.27 20.97
N LYS A 373 -19.60 29.57 20.91
CA LYS A 373 -20.88 30.07 20.38
C LYS A 373 -21.06 29.75 18.89
N GLY A 374 -19.98 29.91 18.11
CA GLY A 374 -20.00 29.61 16.69
C GLY A 374 -20.18 28.11 16.41
N ARG A 375 -19.47 27.24 17.13
CA ARG A 375 -19.65 25.78 17.09
C ARG A 375 -21.10 25.39 17.40
N LEU A 376 -21.68 25.90 18.49
CA LEU A 376 -23.07 25.61 18.86
C LEU A 376 -24.05 26.08 17.79
N SER A 377 -23.86 27.30 17.27
CA SER A 377 -24.71 27.85 16.20
C SER A 377 -24.66 26.98 14.95
N TYR A 378 -23.46 26.55 14.56
CA TYR A 378 -23.26 25.65 13.43
C TYR A 378 -23.96 24.31 13.67
N TRP A 379 -23.65 23.64 14.78
CA TRP A 379 -24.13 22.30 15.09
C TRP A 379 -25.66 22.24 15.19
N LYS A 380 -26.28 23.29 15.77
CA LYS A 380 -27.75 23.46 15.78
C LYS A 380 -28.33 23.50 14.38
N LYS A 381 -27.71 24.27 13.47
CA LYS A 381 -28.16 24.41 12.08
C LYS A 381 -27.97 23.10 11.30
N ASN A 382 -26.83 22.44 11.46
CA ASN A 382 -26.50 21.13 10.91
C ASN A 382 -25.31 20.58 11.72
N PRO A 383 -25.35 19.36 12.27
CA PRO A 383 -26.25 18.25 11.93
C PRO A 383 -27.47 18.04 12.84
N ILE A 384 -27.60 18.76 13.97
CA ILE A 384 -28.70 18.54 14.93
C ILE A 384 -30.05 18.67 14.25
N ARG A 385 -30.31 19.75 13.51
CA ARG A 385 -31.59 19.94 12.79
C ARG A 385 -31.88 18.84 11.77
N ALA A 386 -30.86 18.31 11.10
CA ALA A 386 -31.03 17.24 10.11
C ALA A 386 -31.50 15.95 10.77
N TRP A 387 -30.94 15.61 11.93
CA TRP A 387 -31.35 14.45 12.71
C TRP A 387 -32.65 14.67 13.47
N SER A 388 -32.84 15.83 14.10
CA SER A 388 -34.03 16.13 14.90
C SER A 388 -35.27 16.46 14.07
N GLY A 389 -35.09 16.78 12.79
CA GLY A 389 -36.19 16.90 11.83
C GLY A 389 -36.70 15.55 11.32
N SER A 390 -36.06 14.44 11.72
CA SER A 390 -36.48 13.07 11.42
C SER A 390 -37.16 12.41 12.63
N GLU A 391 -37.65 11.18 12.46
CA GLU A 391 -38.22 10.40 13.57
C GLU A 391 -37.17 9.87 14.58
N TRP A 392 -35.89 10.02 14.27
CA TRP A 392 -34.80 9.32 14.98
C TRP A 392 -34.26 10.05 16.19
N PHE A 393 -34.16 11.39 16.14
CA PHE A 393 -33.61 12.18 17.25
C PHE A 393 -34.55 13.32 17.62
N LYS A 394 -34.39 13.83 18.84
CA LYS A 394 -35.12 15.01 19.33
C LYS A 394 -34.24 15.85 20.22
N VAL A 395 -34.56 17.14 20.27
CA VAL A 395 -34.00 18.06 21.26
C VAL A 395 -35.09 18.30 22.30
N HIS A 396 -34.82 17.95 23.55
CA HIS A 396 -35.72 18.21 24.69
C HIS A 396 -34.88 18.71 25.86
N ASP A 397 -35.28 19.82 26.47
CA ASP A 397 -34.55 20.48 27.57
C ASP A 397 -33.07 20.75 27.25
N GLY A 398 -32.77 21.08 26.00
CA GLY A 398 -31.39 21.33 25.55
C GLY A 398 -30.52 20.07 25.42
N LEU A 399 -31.10 18.87 25.55
CA LEU A 399 -30.43 17.60 25.32
C LEU A 399 -30.83 17.04 23.94
N PHE A 400 -29.82 16.68 23.14
CA PHE A 400 -30.01 15.94 21.90
C PHE A 400 -29.91 14.43 22.19
N LYS A 401 -30.97 13.69 21.90
CA LYS A 401 -31.05 12.23 22.19
C LYS A 401 -31.83 11.47 21.15
N PHE A 402 -31.60 10.16 21.10
CA PHE A 402 -32.40 9.25 20.29
C PHE A 402 -33.86 9.25 20.77
N SER A 403 -34.79 9.26 19.82
CA SER A 403 -36.22 9.48 20.07
C SER A 403 -37.00 8.20 20.33
N ARG A 404 -36.52 7.08 19.79
CA ARG A 404 -37.20 5.77 19.89
C ARG A 404 -36.76 5.05 21.16
N ASP A 405 -37.70 4.31 21.74
CA ASP A 405 -37.43 3.46 22.88
C ASP A 405 -36.71 2.18 22.41
N VAL A 406 -35.69 1.76 23.15
CA VAL A 406 -34.92 0.54 22.90
C VAL A 406 -34.79 -0.18 24.23
N LYS A 407 -35.32 -1.41 24.29
CA LYS A 407 -35.33 -2.23 25.51
C LYS A 407 -33.91 -2.38 26.05
N ALA A 408 -33.76 -2.41 27.37
CA ALA A 408 -32.44 -2.49 28.01
C ALA A 408 -31.59 -3.68 27.51
N GLU A 409 -32.23 -4.82 27.25
CA GLU A 409 -31.60 -6.02 26.69
C GLU A 409 -31.09 -5.83 25.24
N HIS A 410 -31.70 -4.92 24.48
CA HIS A 410 -31.37 -4.62 23.09
C HIS A 410 -30.34 -3.51 22.92
N GLN A 411 -30.14 -2.67 23.95
CA GLN A 411 -29.31 -1.45 23.85
C GLN A 411 -27.85 -1.73 23.46
N LEU A 412 -27.27 -2.85 23.92
CA LEU A 412 -25.88 -3.19 23.62
C LEU A 412 -25.72 -3.56 22.13
N ALA A 413 -26.52 -4.51 21.64
CA ALA A 413 -26.49 -4.93 20.24
C ALA A 413 -26.85 -3.77 19.29
N PHE A 414 -27.87 -2.98 19.64
CA PHE A 414 -28.23 -1.77 18.89
C PHE A 414 -27.05 -0.79 18.76
N ARG A 415 -26.29 -0.59 19.84
CA ARG A 415 -25.11 0.29 19.85
C ARG A 415 -24.06 -0.21 18.87
N HIS A 416 -23.66 -1.48 18.97
CA HIS A 416 -22.63 -2.07 18.11
C HIS A 416 -23.02 -2.06 16.63
N MET A 417 -24.28 -2.41 16.32
CA MET A 417 -24.79 -2.35 14.95
C MET A 417 -24.82 -0.91 14.40
N THR A 418 -25.08 0.08 15.25
CA THR A 418 -25.05 1.50 14.85
C THR A 418 -23.62 1.97 14.61
N GLU A 419 -22.69 1.60 15.49
CA GLU A 419 -21.26 1.90 15.39
C GLU A 419 -20.65 1.31 14.10
N GLU A 420 -20.94 0.04 13.80
CA GLU A 420 -20.47 -0.64 12.58
C GLU A 420 -20.87 0.11 11.29
N LEU A 421 -22.09 0.66 11.23
CA LEU A 421 -22.53 1.44 10.09
C LEU A 421 -21.91 2.84 10.05
N ILE A 422 -21.65 3.46 11.21
CA ILE A 422 -20.98 4.76 11.27
C ILE A 422 -19.54 4.65 10.77
N ASP A 423 -18.81 3.61 11.17
CA ASP A 423 -17.46 3.34 10.68
C ASP A 423 -17.44 3.19 9.16
N TYR A 424 -18.38 2.40 8.62
CA TYR A 424 -18.53 2.24 7.17
C TYR A 424 -18.81 3.58 6.46
N LEU A 425 -19.69 4.41 7.03
CA LEU A 425 -20.04 5.72 6.48
C LEU A 425 -18.87 6.70 6.50
N ILE A 426 -18.10 6.76 7.60
CA ILE A 426 -16.91 7.59 7.73
C ILE A 426 -15.85 7.17 6.70
N TYR A 427 -15.62 5.86 6.56
CA TYR A 427 -14.72 5.33 5.53
C TYR A 427 -15.14 5.77 4.12
N CYS A 428 -16.42 5.59 3.77
CA CYS A 428 -16.95 5.97 2.46
C CYS A 428 -16.87 7.48 2.19
N TYR A 429 -16.97 8.31 3.22
CA TYR A 429 -16.79 9.75 3.10
C TYR A 429 -15.33 10.11 2.80
N ARG A 430 -14.37 9.59 3.58
CA ARG A 430 -12.93 9.83 3.37
C ARG A 430 -12.49 9.50 1.94
N GLN A 431 -12.93 8.35 1.43
CA GLN A 431 -12.59 7.94 0.05
C GLN A 431 -13.16 8.89 -1.01
N ARG A 432 -14.31 9.51 -0.76
CA ARG A 432 -14.94 10.43 -1.71
C ARG A 432 -14.26 11.80 -1.74
N GLU A 433 -13.87 12.32 -0.58
CA GLU A 433 -13.15 13.59 -0.54
C GLU A 433 -11.78 13.47 -1.20
N LYS A 434 -11.07 12.35 -0.98
CA LYS A 434 -9.84 12.02 -1.74
C LYS A 434 -10.05 12.07 -3.26
N ILE A 435 -11.22 11.63 -3.75
CA ILE A 435 -11.55 11.66 -5.18
C ILE A 435 -11.91 13.07 -5.67
N LYS A 436 -12.76 13.81 -4.94
CA LYS A 436 -13.18 15.16 -5.34
C LYS A 436 -12.03 16.16 -5.34
N GLU A 437 -11.12 16.07 -4.38
CA GLU A 437 -9.94 16.93 -4.29
C GLU A 437 -9.02 16.76 -5.51
N ALA A 438 -9.03 15.57 -6.14
CA ALA A 438 -8.34 15.31 -7.39
C ALA A 438 -9.04 15.89 -8.64
N GLU A 439 -10.34 16.24 -8.55
CA GLU A 439 -11.16 16.67 -9.70
C GLU A 439 -11.36 18.21 -9.81
N GLU A 440 -11.22 19.00 -8.72
CA GLU A 440 -11.64 20.43 -8.68
C GLU A 440 -10.53 21.51 -8.83
N GLY A 441 -9.25 21.18 -9.02
CA GLY A 441 -8.14 22.17 -9.04
C GLY A 441 -7.74 22.71 -10.43
N GLY A 442 -8.00 24.00 -10.71
CA GLY A 442 -7.47 24.75 -11.87
C GLY A 442 -6.44 25.81 -11.45
N GLY A 443 -5.16 25.46 -11.59
CA GLY A 443 -3.95 26.18 -11.16
C GLY A 443 -2.82 25.16 -10.96
N LEU A 444 -1.55 25.58 -10.83
CA LEU A 444 -0.42 24.67 -10.54
C LEU A 444 -0.76 23.87 -9.26
N ALA A 445 -1.19 22.63 -9.45
CA ALA A 445 -1.74 21.80 -8.38
C ALA A 445 -0.68 20.84 -7.86
N ILE A 446 -0.74 20.61 -6.55
CA ILE A 446 0.06 19.60 -5.86
C ILE A 446 -0.79 18.34 -5.70
N PHE A 447 -0.26 17.20 -6.13
CA PHE A 447 -0.94 15.90 -6.07
C PHE A 447 -0.16 14.95 -5.16
N ALA A 448 -0.87 14.17 -4.36
CA ALA A 448 -0.26 13.11 -3.56
C ALA A 448 0.29 11.95 -4.43
N SER A 449 -0.15 11.84 -5.68
CA SER A 449 0.27 10.82 -6.65
C SER A 449 0.40 11.41 -8.05
N GLU A 450 1.17 10.78 -8.94
CA GLU A 450 1.42 11.31 -10.28
C GLU A 450 0.10 11.51 -11.06
N PRO A 451 -0.25 12.74 -11.45
CA PRO A 451 -1.52 13.01 -12.11
C PRO A 451 -1.48 12.50 -13.55
N SER A 452 -2.45 11.65 -13.92
CA SER A 452 -2.55 11.11 -15.29
C SER A 452 -3.05 12.18 -16.27
N GLY A 453 -2.27 12.44 -17.32
CA GLY A 453 -2.66 13.34 -18.43
C GLY A 453 -2.37 14.83 -18.17
N VAL A 454 -1.61 15.14 -17.13
CA VAL A 454 -1.19 16.50 -16.77
C VAL A 454 0.34 16.57 -16.77
N GLN A 455 0.90 17.68 -17.23
CA GLN A 455 2.34 17.94 -17.14
C GLN A 455 2.72 18.24 -15.68
N ALA A 456 3.29 17.25 -14.99
CA ALA A 456 3.70 17.39 -13.60
C ALA A 456 5.13 16.90 -13.36
N VAL A 457 5.76 17.46 -12.33
CA VAL A 457 7.13 17.16 -11.90
C VAL A 457 7.15 16.78 -10.42
N PRO A 458 8.03 15.87 -10.00
CA PRO A 458 8.15 15.44 -8.61
C PRO A 458 8.56 16.60 -7.69
N ILE A 459 7.94 16.70 -6.50
CA ILE A 459 8.32 17.58 -5.39
C ILE A 459 9.21 16.80 -4.43
N LEU A 460 10.37 17.36 -4.08
CA LEU A 460 11.30 16.76 -3.13
C LEU A 460 11.26 17.49 -1.79
N ASP A 461 11.09 16.74 -0.71
CA ASP A 461 11.22 17.26 0.65
C ASP A 461 12.70 17.43 1.00
N MET A 462 13.11 18.69 1.12
CA MET A 462 14.49 19.08 1.36
C MET A 462 14.93 18.91 2.82
N ALA A 463 13.99 18.74 3.77
CA ALA A 463 14.32 18.43 5.16
C ALA A 463 14.60 16.92 5.36
N ALA A 464 13.84 16.07 4.66
CA ALA A 464 14.12 14.63 4.59
C ALA A 464 15.50 14.34 3.98
N ALA A 465 15.88 15.14 2.98
CA ALA A 465 17.13 15.05 2.27
C ALA A 465 18.41 15.33 3.10
N ALA A 466 18.27 15.65 4.38
CA ALA A 466 19.34 16.09 5.26
C ALA A 466 19.51 15.32 6.56
N GLY A 467 18.40 14.79 7.06
CA GLY A 467 18.37 13.96 8.26
C GLY A 467 18.79 12.51 7.99
N GLY A 468 18.89 12.13 6.72
CA GLY A 468 19.20 10.80 6.24
C GLY A 468 18.38 10.51 5.00
N PHE A 469 19.04 9.96 3.98
CA PHE A 469 18.48 9.59 2.67
C PHE A 469 18.40 10.71 1.63
N LEU A 470 19.55 10.95 1.01
CA LEU A 470 19.61 11.45 -0.37
C LEU A 470 20.78 10.79 -1.12
N TRP A 471 20.79 9.47 -1.19
CA TRP A 471 21.53 8.80 -2.27
C TRP A 471 20.56 8.70 -3.42
N SER A 472 20.88 9.37 -4.52
CA SER A 472 20.06 9.39 -5.75
C SER A 472 18.76 10.20 -5.63
N ILE A 473 18.85 11.47 -6.04
CA ILE A 473 17.71 12.35 -6.35
C ILE A 473 16.85 11.82 -7.51
N GLY A 474 17.20 10.64 -8.04
CA GLY A 474 16.46 9.88 -9.03
C GLY A 474 15.26 9.10 -8.47
N GLU A 475 15.36 8.59 -7.24
CA GLU A 475 14.62 7.38 -6.80
C GLU A 475 13.81 7.53 -5.51
N GLY A 476 13.92 8.65 -4.80
CA GLY A 476 12.99 8.95 -3.72
C GLY A 476 11.56 9.06 -4.27
N LEU A 477 10.58 8.43 -3.61
CA LEU A 477 9.18 8.76 -3.86
C LEU A 477 9.05 10.26 -3.71
N PRO A 478 8.58 10.95 -4.75
CA PRO A 478 8.35 12.36 -4.60
C PRO A 478 7.34 12.51 -3.49
N ALA A 479 7.65 13.48 -2.64
CA ALA A 479 6.81 13.80 -1.52
C ALA A 479 5.37 14.04 -2.07
N GLY A 480 5.26 14.57 -3.30
CA GLY A 480 4.06 14.82 -4.06
C GLY A 480 4.45 15.32 -5.45
N TRP A 481 3.49 15.63 -6.31
CA TRP A 481 3.74 16.05 -7.68
C TRP A 481 3.21 17.45 -7.90
N MET A 482 3.98 18.32 -8.56
CA MET A 482 3.55 19.66 -8.92
C MET A 482 3.25 19.72 -10.40
N GLN A 483 2.04 20.07 -10.79
CA GLN A 483 1.77 20.45 -12.18
C GLN A 483 2.64 21.65 -12.55
N VAL A 484 3.25 21.63 -13.74
CA VAL A 484 4.02 22.73 -14.32
C VAL A 484 3.56 22.99 -15.75
N GLU A 485 3.32 24.25 -16.09
CA GLU A 485 2.89 24.63 -17.44
C GLU A 485 4.12 24.90 -18.33
N ARG A 486 4.65 23.86 -18.99
CA ARG A 486 5.91 24.00 -19.76
C ARG A 486 6.01 23.04 -20.95
N PRO A 487 6.34 23.51 -22.17
CA PRO A 487 6.54 22.62 -23.31
C PRO A 487 7.85 21.81 -23.17
N GLY A 488 7.79 20.51 -23.45
CA GLY A 488 8.97 19.63 -23.48
C GLY A 488 8.83 18.37 -22.61
N ARG A 489 9.91 17.58 -22.54
CA ARG A 489 10.06 16.43 -21.64
C ARG A 489 10.30 16.92 -20.22
N LEU A 490 9.68 16.27 -19.23
CA LEU A 490 9.75 16.65 -17.81
C LEU A 490 10.50 15.62 -16.95
N ASP A 491 10.91 14.51 -17.57
CA ASP A 491 11.46 13.31 -16.94
C ASP A 491 12.74 13.58 -16.14
N ASP A 492 13.45 14.68 -16.42
CA ASP A 492 14.66 15.12 -15.74
C ASP A 492 14.46 16.29 -14.77
N LEU A 493 13.22 16.70 -14.50
CA LEU A 493 12.91 17.87 -13.66
C LEU A 493 12.33 17.48 -12.30
N PHE A 494 12.56 18.33 -11.29
CA PHE A 494 11.93 18.24 -9.97
C PHE A 494 11.79 19.61 -9.34
N VAL A 495 10.94 19.71 -8.32
CA VAL A 495 10.67 20.95 -7.59
C VAL A 495 11.10 20.81 -6.14
N ALA A 496 11.71 21.86 -5.60
CA ALA A 496 12.10 21.94 -4.20
C ALA A 496 11.91 23.36 -3.64
N PRO A 497 11.52 23.51 -2.35
CA PRO A 497 11.45 24.81 -1.72
C PRO A 497 12.87 25.33 -1.39
N VAL A 498 13.11 26.61 -1.64
CA VAL A 498 14.36 27.30 -1.29
C VAL A 498 14.08 28.38 -0.28
N LYS A 499 14.73 28.29 0.88
CA LYS A 499 14.66 29.26 1.97
C LYS A 499 16.02 29.88 2.23
N GLY A 500 16.03 31.14 2.64
CA GLY A 500 17.24 31.88 2.96
C GLY A 500 17.58 32.96 1.93
N LYS A 501 18.48 33.87 2.32
CA LYS A 501 18.71 35.13 1.60
C LYS A 501 20.01 35.18 0.80
N SER A 502 20.85 34.15 0.89
CA SER A 502 22.17 34.09 0.25
C SER A 502 22.14 34.12 -1.29
N MET A 503 20.98 33.82 -1.89
CA MET A 503 20.78 33.80 -3.35
C MET A 503 19.93 34.96 -3.89
N GLU A 504 19.55 35.91 -3.03
CA GLU A 504 18.82 37.11 -3.42
C GLU A 504 19.71 38.04 -4.27
N PRO A 505 19.14 38.78 -5.25
CA PRO A 505 17.72 38.83 -5.61
C PRO A 505 17.31 37.74 -6.63
N LYS A 506 18.24 36.87 -7.06
CA LYS A 506 18.00 35.91 -8.15
C LYS A 506 17.00 34.82 -7.74
N ILE A 507 17.06 34.38 -6.50
CA ILE A 507 16.11 33.46 -5.88
C ILE A 507 15.63 34.12 -4.58
N PRO A 508 14.40 34.67 -4.54
CA PRO A 508 13.82 35.20 -3.30
C PRO A 508 13.66 34.10 -2.24
N SER A 509 13.76 34.46 -0.96
CA SER A 509 13.45 33.50 0.13
C SER A 509 12.01 32.96 0.01
N ASP A 510 11.82 31.71 0.44
CA ASP A 510 10.54 30.99 0.46
C ASP A 510 9.95 30.74 -0.93
N SER A 511 10.82 30.64 -1.94
CA SER A 511 10.44 30.36 -3.33
C SER A 511 10.40 28.86 -3.62
N TRP A 512 9.42 28.43 -4.41
CA TRP A 512 9.44 27.11 -5.06
C TRP A 512 10.30 27.18 -6.32
N CYS A 513 11.33 26.34 -6.39
CA CYS A 513 12.29 26.35 -7.47
C CYS A 513 12.25 25.04 -8.26
N LEU A 514 12.30 25.16 -9.57
CA LEU A 514 12.41 24.05 -10.51
C LEU A 514 13.89 23.76 -10.75
N PHE A 515 14.27 22.48 -10.66
CA PHE A 515 15.63 21.99 -10.87
C PHE A 515 15.65 20.90 -11.92
N ARG A 516 16.79 20.75 -12.59
CA ARG A 516 17.09 19.68 -13.53
C ARG A 516 18.09 18.69 -12.92
N ARG A 517 17.80 17.40 -13.03
CA ARG A 517 18.66 16.29 -12.62
C ARG A 517 19.87 16.21 -13.55
N SER A 518 21.06 16.13 -12.94
CA SER A 518 22.34 15.76 -13.56
C SER A 518 22.53 16.21 -15.02
N PRO A 519 22.68 17.51 -15.27
CA PRO A 519 22.96 17.99 -16.61
C PRO A 519 24.38 17.61 -17.00
N GLY A 520 24.53 16.95 -18.15
CA GLY A 520 25.86 16.66 -18.72
C GLY A 520 26.68 17.92 -18.97
N GLY A 521 28.01 17.79 -18.92
CA GLY A 521 28.97 18.85 -19.24
C GLY A 521 29.60 19.57 -18.03
N SER A 522 30.28 20.67 -18.30
CA SER A 522 30.99 21.45 -17.27
C SER A 522 30.03 22.15 -16.31
N ARG A 523 30.32 22.03 -15.01
CA ARG A 523 29.53 22.59 -13.89
C ARG A 523 29.93 24.03 -13.53
N ASN A 524 31.08 24.51 -14.03
CA ASN A 524 31.60 25.83 -13.69
C ASN A 524 30.66 26.96 -14.14
N GLY A 525 30.32 27.85 -13.21
CA GLY A 525 29.44 28.99 -13.41
C GLY A 525 27.95 28.69 -13.30
N ARG A 526 27.56 27.43 -13.04
CA ARG A 526 26.15 27.03 -12.95
C ARG A 526 25.63 27.15 -11.52
N LEU A 527 24.33 27.43 -11.39
CA LEU A 527 23.63 27.44 -10.11
C LEU A 527 23.19 26.01 -9.79
N LEU A 528 23.79 25.44 -8.75
CA LEU A 528 23.58 24.06 -8.38
C LEU A 528 22.98 23.98 -6.98
N LEU A 529 21.99 23.10 -6.83
CA LEU A 529 21.62 22.56 -5.54
C LEU A 529 22.66 21.51 -5.15
N VAL A 530 23.27 21.68 -3.98
CA VAL A 530 24.39 20.86 -3.53
C VAL A 530 24.19 20.45 -2.07
N GLU A 531 24.67 19.25 -1.74
CA GLU A 531 24.62 18.64 -0.42
C GLU A 531 26.04 18.47 0.12
N HIS A 532 26.24 18.74 1.42
CA HIS A 532 27.49 18.46 2.11
C HIS A 532 27.25 18.05 3.55
N HIS A 533 27.75 16.88 3.96
CA HIS A 533 27.42 16.29 5.27
C HIS A 533 28.16 16.91 6.46
N SER A 534 29.29 17.61 6.23
CA SER A 534 30.19 18.05 7.32
C SER A 534 30.34 19.57 7.48
N ILE A 535 29.68 20.39 6.65
CA ILE A 535 29.82 21.86 6.70
C ILE A 535 28.53 22.47 7.25
N TYR A 536 28.66 23.25 8.33
CA TYR A 536 27.54 23.88 9.04
C TYR A 536 27.47 25.38 8.69
N ASP A 537 26.64 25.74 7.70
CA ASP A 537 26.10 27.07 7.47
C ASP A 537 24.92 27.31 8.45
N PRO A 538 24.89 28.44 9.18
CA PRO A 538 23.78 28.77 10.07
C PRO A 538 22.41 28.93 9.37
N ASP A 539 22.36 29.07 8.04
CA ASP A 539 21.12 29.06 7.25
C ASP A 539 20.67 27.64 6.83
N PHE A 540 21.44 26.58 7.13
CA PHE A 540 21.03 25.22 6.79
C PHE A 540 19.86 24.78 7.65
N ALA A 541 18.67 24.71 7.05
CA ALA A 541 17.61 23.87 7.59
C ALA A 541 17.96 22.38 7.48
N SER A 542 18.96 22.00 6.66
CA SER A 542 19.07 20.62 6.17
C SER A 542 20.37 20.27 5.37
N GLY A 543 21.56 20.85 5.63
CA GLY A 543 22.81 20.45 4.91
C GLY A 543 22.83 20.61 3.36
N LEU A 544 21.76 21.18 2.78
CA LEU A 544 21.55 21.44 1.37
C LEU A 544 21.54 22.93 1.11
N THR A 545 22.22 23.37 0.05
CA THR A 545 22.26 24.79 -0.34
C THR A 545 22.25 24.96 -1.85
N VAL A 546 21.71 26.08 -2.33
CA VAL A 546 21.81 26.46 -3.74
C VAL A 546 22.88 27.54 -3.86
N LYS A 547 23.91 27.31 -4.66
CA LYS A 547 25.04 28.23 -4.87
C LYS A 547 25.58 28.15 -6.30
N GLU A 548 26.34 29.15 -6.73
CA GLU A 548 27.10 29.04 -7.98
C GLU A 548 28.33 28.17 -7.77
N TYR A 549 28.52 27.15 -8.62
CA TYR A 549 29.64 26.23 -8.55
C TYR A 549 30.85 26.72 -9.36
N GLN A 550 32.04 26.68 -8.76
CA GLN A 550 33.31 26.89 -9.44
C GLN A 550 34.39 25.90 -8.93
N ARG A 551 35.17 25.31 -9.83
CA ARG A 551 36.35 24.48 -9.50
C ARG A 551 37.63 25.30 -9.65
N ALA A 552 38.46 25.31 -8.61
CA ALA A 552 39.80 25.88 -8.71
C ALA A 552 40.70 25.04 -9.66
N PRO A 553 41.75 25.63 -10.27
CA PRO A 553 42.70 24.90 -11.10
C PRO A 553 43.41 23.78 -10.30
N GLN A 554 43.79 22.70 -10.99
CA GLN A 554 44.60 21.62 -10.41
C GLN A 554 46.00 22.11 -10.03
N ALA A 555 46.56 21.54 -8.97
CA ALA A 555 47.90 21.87 -8.49
C ALA A 555 48.72 20.59 -8.27
N LEU A 556 50.02 20.64 -8.60
CA LEU A 556 51.00 19.59 -8.31
C LEU A 556 51.55 19.80 -6.91
N VAL A 557 51.34 18.85 -6.01
CA VAL A 557 51.84 18.90 -4.62
C VAL A 557 52.60 17.60 -4.35
N ASP A 558 53.86 17.72 -3.94
CA ASP A 558 54.78 16.59 -3.69
C ASP A 558 54.93 15.59 -4.84
N GLY A 559 54.81 16.09 -6.08
CA GLY A 559 54.96 15.28 -7.30
C GLY A 559 53.70 14.49 -7.70
N GLU A 560 52.62 14.59 -6.94
CA GLU A 560 51.32 14.01 -7.26
C GLU A 560 50.33 15.09 -7.72
N GLU A 561 49.55 14.78 -8.76
CA GLU A 561 48.48 15.65 -9.25
C GLU A 561 47.31 15.65 -8.26
N ARG A 562 47.05 16.80 -7.62
CA ARG A 562 45.87 16.97 -6.76
C ARG A 562 44.78 17.74 -7.48
N GLN A 563 43.54 17.26 -7.31
CA GLN A 563 42.38 17.96 -7.83
C GLN A 563 42.22 19.33 -7.15
N GLY A 564 41.75 20.36 -7.88
CA GLY A 564 41.51 21.68 -7.29
C GLY A 564 40.30 21.69 -6.33
N ALA A 565 40.24 22.65 -5.40
CA ALA A 565 39.12 22.81 -4.48
C ALA A 565 37.81 23.22 -5.19
N ILE A 566 36.67 22.89 -4.57
CA ILE A 566 35.34 23.33 -4.99
C ILE A 566 34.99 24.62 -4.23
N VAL A 567 34.48 25.63 -4.95
CA VAL A 567 34.06 26.92 -4.41
C VAL A 567 32.58 27.14 -4.72
N LEU A 568 31.77 27.34 -3.68
CA LEU A 568 30.33 27.61 -3.77
C LEU A 568 30.09 29.09 -3.45
N LYS A 569 29.68 29.87 -4.46
CA LYS A 569 29.52 31.32 -4.35
C LYS A 569 28.06 31.73 -4.15
N PRO A 570 27.76 32.57 -3.14
CA PRO A 570 26.45 33.21 -3.02
C PRO A 570 26.24 34.27 -4.09
N ARG A 571 24.99 34.65 -4.33
CA ARG A 571 24.64 35.80 -5.19
C ARG A 571 24.44 37.08 -4.38
N ASN A 572 24.07 36.94 -3.13
CA ASN A 572 23.96 38.05 -2.20
C ASN A 572 25.36 38.35 -1.62
N PRO A 573 25.94 39.55 -1.85
CA PRO A 573 27.29 39.90 -1.39
C PRO A 573 27.45 39.94 0.14
N ALA A 574 26.35 39.90 0.89
CA ALA A 574 26.37 39.88 2.35
C ALA A 574 26.77 38.52 2.95
N PHE A 575 27.00 37.50 2.11
CA PHE A 575 27.33 36.14 2.53
C PHE A 575 28.69 35.74 1.96
N ASP A 576 29.45 34.97 2.73
CA ASP A 576 30.79 34.50 2.35
C ASP A 576 30.74 33.28 1.42
N GLU A 577 31.83 33.05 0.68
CA GLU A 577 31.98 31.85 -0.15
C GLU A 577 32.34 30.61 0.68
N ILE A 578 31.78 29.47 0.30
CA ILE A 578 32.08 28.18 0.93
C ILE A 578 33.13 27.46 0.08
N ARG A 579 34.27 27.10 0.69
CA ARG A 579 35.34 26.30 0.06
C ARG A 579 35.32 24.88 0.60
N ILE A 580 35.42 23.91 -0.32
CA ILE A 580 35.51 22.48 -0.03
C ILE A 580 36.82 21.98 -0.66
N GLU A 581 37.74 21.51 0.18
CA GLU A 581 39.04 21.03 -0.27
C GLU A 581 38.93 19.65 -0.94
N ALA A 582 39.96 19.25 -1.67
CA ALA A 582 39.93 18.03 -2.48
C ALA A 582 39.70 16.76 -1.66
N ASP A 583 40.22 16.73 -0.43
CA ASP A 583 40.13 15.56 0.46
C ASP A 583 38.70 15.37 1.02
N ASP A 584 37.91 16.45 1.08
CA ASP A 584 36.51 16.43 1.53
C ASP A 584 35.51 16.33 0.34
N ALA A 585 36.02 16.28 -0.89
CA ALA A 585 35.19 16.26 -2.10
C ALA A 585 34.37 14.97 -2.25
N GLU A 586 34.72 13.90 -1.54
CA GLU A 586 33.96 12.64 -1.53
C GLU A 586 32.59 12.79 -0.85
N GLU A 587 32.45 13.76 0.06
CA GLU A 587 31.19 14.06 0.76
C GLU A 587 30.31 15.08 0.03
N PHE A 588 30.81 15.66 -1.07
CA PHE A 588 30.11 16.67 -1.85
C PHE A 588 29.25 16.04 -2.95
N ARG A 589 27.95 16.35 -2.95
CA ARG A 589 27.03 15.94 -4.02
C ARG A 589 26.34 17.09 -4.70
N VAL A 590 26.18 16.94 -6.02
CA VAL A 590 25.35 17.83 -6.83
C VAL A 590 23.99 17.18 -7.02
N SER A 591 22.97 17.89 -6.57
CA SER A 591 21.62 17.40 -6.47
C SER A 591 20.75 17.81 -7.65
N GLY A 592 20.99 19.00 -8.20
CA GLY A 592 20.33 19.46 -9.41
C GLY A 592 20.87 20.81 -9.88
N GLU A 593 20.62 21.14 -11.14
CA GLU A 593 20.87 22.48 -11.67
C GLU A 593 19.59 23.31 -11.62
N PHE A 594 19.68 24.52 -11.08
CA PHE A 594 18.55 25.44 -10.99
C PHE A 594 18.07 25.86 -12.39
N VAL A 595 16.76 25.77 -12.63
CA VAL A 595 16.12 26.15 -13.88
C VAL A 595 15.41 27.50 -13.75
N GLU A 596 14.46 27.61 -12.83
CA GLU A 596 13.68 28.82 -12.59
C GLU A 596 12.99 28.85 -11.22
N VAL A 597 12.49 30.02 -10.84
CA VAL A 597 11.52 30.19 -9.74
C VAL A 597 10.11 30.04 -10.30
N LEU A 598 9.30 29.20 -9.68
CA LEU A 598 7.90 28.99 -10.04
C LEU A 598 6.99 30.07 -9.42
N ALA A 599 5.81 30.26 -10.00
CA ALA A 599 4.82 31.21 -9.48
C ALA A 599 4.39 30.83 -8.03
N PRO A 600 3.96 31.81 -7.21
CA PRO A 600 3.57 31.55 -5.83
C PRO A 600 2.43 30.51 -5.75
N ILE A 601 2.63 29.51 -4.91
CA ILE A 601 1.63 28.48 -4.60
C ILE A 601 0.68 29.06 -3.55
N SER A 602 -0.63 28.83 -3.67
CA SER A 602 -1.57 29.32 -2.66
C SER A 602 -1.38 28.53 -1.35
N ASP A 603 -1.54 29.19 -0.19
CA ASP A 603 -1.34 28.53 1.12
C ASP A 603 -2.25 27.29 1.34
N ASN A 604 -3.34 27.16 0.57
CA ASN A 604 -4.22 26.00 0.62
C ASN A 604 -3.64 24.75 -0.07
N ASP A 605 -2.71 24.90 -1.01
CA ASP A 605 -2.13 23.78 -1.76
C ASP A 605 -0.96 23.11 -1.01
N LEU A 606 -0.34 23.83 -0.08
CA LEU A 606 0.74 23.34 0.79
C LEU A 606 0.27 22.40 1.90
N LEU A 607 -1.02 22.47 2.27
CA LEU A 607 -1.64 21.62 3.30
C LEU A 607 -1.99 20.21 2.79
N ARG A 608 -1.73 19.90 1.52
CA ARG A 608 -2.05 18.64 0.84
C ARG A 608 -0.91 17.61 0.89
N PHE A 609 -0.10 17.69 1.94
CA PHE A 609 1.14 16.96 2.11
C PHE A 609 1.27 16.35 3.50
#